data_AF-A0A3R8R5B9-F1
#
_entry.id   AF-A0A3R8R5B9-F1
#
_cell.length_a   1.000
_cell.length_b   1.000
_cell.length_c   1.000
_cell.angle_alpha   90.00
_cell.angle_beta   90.00
_cell.angle_gamma   90.00
#
_symmetry.space_group_name_H-M   'P 1'
#
loop_
_entity.id
_entity.type
_entity.pdbx_description
1 polymer ?
#
loop_
_entity_poly.entity_id
_entity_poly.type
_entity_poly.pdbx_seq_one_letter_code
_entity_poly.pdbx_strand_id
1 'polypeptide(L)'
;MVVQTDFEIFELDNQEAINEFHRKYYGGTSFNLTIKDIQTLMRGKSIGWTDANLEYSHVISLDDEAKMYLTNMVMESGNGD
;
A
#
# COMPACT_ATOMS: atom_id res chain seq x y z
N MET A 1 17.35 -3.96 10.23
CA MET A 1 17.10 -3.94 8.78
C MET A 1 17.12 -2.50 8.36
N VAL A 2 18.14 -2.06 7.62
CA VAL A 2 18.18 -0.69 7.10
C VAL A 2 17.38 -0.70 5.81
N VAL A 3 16.19 -0.12 5.83
CA VAL A 3 15.48 0.22 4.59
C VAL A 3 15.95 1.62 4.26
N GLN A 4 16.96 1.73 3.40
CA GLN A 4 17.36 3.00 2.81
C GLN A 4 17.05 2.89 1.33
N THR A 5 16.18 3.75 0.84
CA THR A 5 15.91 3.89 -0.59
C THR A 5 15.21 5.23 -0.82
N ASP A 6 15.86 6.07 -1.62
CA ASP A 6 15.34 7.33 -2.16
C ASP A 6 14.21 7.02 -3.16
N PHE A 7 13.05 6.61 -2.65
CA PHE A 7 11.85 6.47 -3.47
C PHE A 7 11.07 7.77 -3.45
N GLU A 8 10.70 8.26 -4.63
CA GLU A 8 9.75 9.35 -4.77
C GLU A 8 8.33 8.79 -4.74
N ILE A 9 7.49 9.33 -3.85
CA ILE A 9 6.06 9.02 -3.77
C ILE A 9 5.31 9.99 -4.68
N PHE A 10 4.46 9.45 -5.56
CA PHE A 10 3.58 10.23 -6.43
C PHE A 10 2.12 9.95 -6.06
N GLU A 11 1.35 11.01 -5.82
CA GLU A 11 -0.10 10.94 -5.68
C GLU A 11 -0.73 10.98 -7.08
N LEU A 12 -1.53 9.98 -7.42
CA LEU A 12 -2.13 9.80 -8.74
C LEU A 12 -3.66 9.78 -8.59
N ASP A 13 -4.31 10.86 -9.02
CA ASP A 13 -5.72 11.11 -8.69
C ASP A 13 -6.73 10.38 -9.58
N ASN A 14 -6.28 9.81 -10.70
CA ASN A 14 -7.18 9.21 -11.69
C ASN A 14 -6.46 8.20 -12.61
N GLN A 15 -7.25 7.47 -13.39
CA GLN A 15 -6.75 6.44 -14.31
C GLN A 15 -5.83 7.01 -15.41
N GLU A 16 -6.03 8.26 -15.84
CA GLU A 16 -5.16 8.89 -16.84
C GLU A 16 -3.76 9.11 -16.27
N ALA A 17 -3.65 9.65 -15.05
CA ALA A 17 -2.39 9.82 -14.32
C ALA A 17 -1.69 8.46 -14.06
N ILE A 18 -2.44 7.42 -13.71
CA ILE A 18 -1.90 6.05 -13.57
C ILE A 18 -1.32 5.56 -14.90
N ASN A 19 -2.04 5.74 -16.00
CA ASN A 19 -1.58 5.31 -17.32
C ASN A 19 -0.35 6.09 -17.78
N GLU A 20 -0.28 7.39 -17.51
CA GLU A 20 0.90 8.22 -17.77
C GLU A 20 2.12 7.75 -16.96
N PHE A 21 1.91 7.46 -15.69
CA PHE A 21 2.95 6.94 -14.81
C PHE A 21 3.51 5.60 -15.34
N HIS A 22 2.64 4.67 -15.73
CA HIS A 22 3.05 3.39 -16.34
C HIS A 22 3.72 3.55 -17.71
N ARG A 23 3.39 4.59 -18.48
CA ARG A 23 4.12 4.88 -19.74
C ARG A 23 5.53 5.39 -19.47
N LYS A 24 5.72 6.13 -18.37
CA LYS A 24 7.00 6.71 -17.97
C LYS A 24 7.95 5.66 -17.37
N TYR A 25 7.43 4.70 -16.63
CA TYR A 25 8.22 3.69 -15.93
C TYR A 25 7.87 2.27 -16.40
N TYR A 26 8.88 1.50 -16.81
CA TYR A 26 8.71 0.15 -17.33
C TYR A 26 8.10 -0.81 -16.29
N GLY A 27 7.21 -1.71 -16.70
CA GLY A 27 6.68 -2.79 -15.84
C GLY A 27 5.57 -2.38 -14.87
N GLY A 28 4.92 -1.23 -15.09
CA GLY A 28 3.85 -0.73 -14.23
C GLY A 28 2.70 -1.72 -14.05
N THR A 29 2.54 -2.23 -12.82
CA THR A 29 1.41 -3.07 -12.41
C THR A 29 0.71 -2.39 -11.24
N SER A 30 -0.62 -2.25 -11.34
CA SER A 30 -1.45 -1.76 -10.24
C SER A 30 -2.18 -2.92 -9.59
N PHE A 31 -2.39 -2.82 -8.28
CA PHE A 31 -3.29 -3.71 -7.55
C PHE A 31 -4.07 -2.92 -6.52
N ASN A 32 -5.26 -3.43 -6.20
CA ASN A 32 -6.13 -2.82 -5.20
C ASN A 32 -5.96 -3.56 -3.88
N LEU A 33 -5.82 -2.80 -2.78
CA LEU A 33 -5.95 -3.35 -1.44
C LEU A 33 -7.43 -3.52 -1.10
N THR A 34 -7.79 -4.69 -0.58
CA THR A 34 -9.12 -4.92 -0.02
C THR A 34 -9.17 -4.51 1.46
N ILE A 35 -10.38 -4.43 2.05
CA ILE A 35 -10.53 -4.20 3.49
C ILE A 35 -9.77 -5.26 4.31
N LYS A 36 -9.77 -6.51 3.86
CA LYS A 36 -9.05 -7.61 4.54
C LYS A 36 -7.53 -7.40 4.52
N ASP A 37 -7.02 -6.82 3.44
CA ASP A 37 -5.60 -6.48 3.29
C ASP A 37 -5.24 -5.35 4.25
N ILE A 38 -6.07 -4.30 4.33
CA ILE A 38 -5.90 -3.20 5.29
C ILE A 38 -5.92 -3.74 6.74
N GLN A 39 -6.87 -4.61 7.08
CA GLN A 39 -6.92 -5.25 8.41
C GLN A 39 -5.68 -6.10 8.70
N THR A 40 -5.11 -6.74 7.67
CA THR A 40 -3.87 -7.52 7.80
C THR A 40 -2.70 -6.59 8.12
N LEU A 41 -2.59 -5.46 7.41
CA LEU A 41 -1.58 -4.43 7.65
C LEU A 41 -1.70 -3.80 9.04
N MET A 42 -2.92 -3.47 9.49
CA MET A 42 -3.19 -2.93 10.83
C MET A 42 -2.76 -3.87 11.96
N ARG A 43 -2.80 -5.19 11.74
CA ARG A 43 -2.33 -6.20 12.70
C ARG A 43 -0.81 -6.36 12.75
N GLY A 44 -0.07 -5.46 12.09
CA GLY A 44 1.40 -5.50 12.04
C GLY A 44 1.96 -6.55 11.08
N LYS A 45 1.14 -7.13 10.19
CA LYS A 45 1.63 -8.01 9.13
C LYS A 45 1.96 -7.19 7.88
N SER A 46 2.81 -7.74 7.03
CA SER A 46 3.13 -7.17 5.72
C SER A 46 2.43 -7.94 4.62
N ILE A 47 2.20 -7.29 3.48
CA ILE A 47 1.69 -7.90 2.26
C ILE A 47 2.83 -7.95 1.25
N GLY A 48 3.26 -9.17 0.92
CA GLY A 48 4.17 -9.41 -0.20
C GLY A 48 3.37 -9.73 -1.45
N TRP A 49 3.75 -9.15 -2.59
CA TRP A 49 3.21 -9.52 -3.89
C TRP A 49 4.31 -9.58 -4.93
N THR A 50 4.00 -10.29 -6.01
CA THR A 50 4.90 -10.54 -7.13
C THR A 50 4.10 -10.55 -8.42
N ASP A 51 4.76 -10.28 -9.54
CA ASP A 51 4.14 -10.37 -10.85
C ASP A 51 3.92 -11.84 -11.26
N ALA A 52 3.16 -12.07 -12.35
CA ALA A 52 2.82 -13.42 -12.78
C ALA A 52 4.05 -14.27 -13.15
N ASN A 53 5.17 -13.63 -13.54
CA ASN A 53 6.41 -14.31 -13.89
C ASN A 53 7.32 -14.54 -12.68
N LEU A 54 6.94 -14.08 -11.49
CA LEU A 54 7.73 -14.15 -10.26
C LEU A 54 9.09 -13.46 -10.34
N GLU A 55 9.21 -12.45 -11.20
CA GLU A 55 10.46 -11.73 -11.49
C GLU A 55 10.68 -10.54 -10.56
N TYR A 56 9.58 -9.97 -10.05
CA TYR A 56 9.62 -8.82 -9.15
C TYR A 56 8.87 -9.10 -7.86
N SER A 57 9.44 -8.70 -6.72
CA SER A 57 8.76 -8.80 -5.43
C SER A 57 8.68 -7.44 -4.75
N HIS A 58 7.50 -7.09 -4.26
CA HIS A 58 7.26 -5.89 -3.48
C HIS A 58 6.62 -6.26 -2.15
N VAL A 59 7.01 -5.53 -1.09
CA VAL A 59 6.42 -5.69 0.24
C VAL A 59 5.84 -4.37 0.69
N ILE A 60 4.56 -4.38 1.04
CA ILE A 60 3.87 -3.28 1.70
C ILE A 60 3.77 -3.58 3.18
N SER A 61 4.18 -2.62 3.99
CA SER A 61 3.99 -2.60 5.44
C SER A 61 3.63 -1.20 5.88
N LEU A 62 2.83 -1.11 6.94
CA LEU A 62 2.59 0.15 7.61
C LEU A 62 3.67 0.37 8.69
N ASP A 63 4.11 1.60 8.85
CA ASP A 63 4.84 2.03 10.04
C ASP A 63 3.91 2.10 11.26
N ASP A 64 4.50 2.35 12.43
CA ASP A 64 3.76 2.38 13.69
C ASP A 64 2.75 3.54 13.77
N GLU A 65 3.05 4.68 13.16
CA GLU A 65 2.17 5.86 13.17
C GLU A 65 0.93 5.61 12.31
N ALA A 66 1.11 5.10 11.08
CA ALA A 66 0.03 4.74 10.19
C ALA A 66 -0.84 3.62 10.79
N LYS A 67 -0.24 2.63 11.46
CA LYS A 67 -0.98 1.58 12.20
C LYS A 67 -1.86 2.18 13.29
N MET A 68 -1.31 3.09 14.10
CA MET A 68 -2.06 3.77 15.16
C MET A 68 -3.20 4.61 14.60
N TYR A 69 -2.92 5.41 13.57
CA TYR A 69 -3.91 6.26 12.90
C TYR A 69 -5.11 5.44 12.40
N LEU A 70 -4.86 4.38 11.63
CA LEU A 70 -5.93 3.52 11.11
C LEU A 70 -6.71 2.81 12.23
N THR A 71 -6.02 2.36 13.29
CA THR A 71 -6.67 1.71 14.43
C THR A 71 -7.63 2.66 15.15
N ASN A 72 -7.23 3.91 15.35
CA ASN A 72 -8.07 4.92 16.00
C ASN A 72 -9.33 5.22 15.18
N MET A 73 -9.23 5.37 13.85
CA MET A 73 -10.41 5.58 13.01
C MET A 73 -11.44 4.44 13.12
N VAL A 74 -10.97 3.19 13.24
CA VAL A 74 -11.86 2.03 13.41
C VAL A 74 -12.52 2.04 14.80
N MET A 75 -11.82 2.45 15.85
CA MET A 75 -12.41 2.56 17.19
C MET A 75 -13.40 3.72 17.31
N GLU A 76 -13.12 4.86 16.68
CA GLU A 76 -14.02 6.03 16.67
C GLU A 76 -15.31 5.75 15.90
N SER A 77 -15.25 4.94 14.84
CA SER A 77 -16.44 4.50 14.09
C SER A 77 -17.26 3.41 14.79
N GLY A 78 -16.74 2.78 15.84
CA GLY A 78 -17.42 1.74 16.63
C GLY A 78 -18.09 2.23 17.92
N ASN A 79 -17.90 3.48 18.31
CA ASN A 79 -18.46 4.08 19.55
C ASN A 79 -19.73 4.91 19.31
N GLY A 80 -20.41 4.68 18.20
CA GLY A 80 -21.67 5.33 17.84
C GLY A 80 -22.82 4.35 17.72
N ASP A 81 -23.13 3.60 18.79
CA ASP A 81 -24.40 2.88 19.00
C ASP A 81 -24.81 2.97 20.47
#